data_AF-A0A1A2G1Y6-F1
#
_entry.id   AF-A0A1A2G1Y6-F1
#
_cell.length_a   1.000
_cell.length_b   1.000
_cell.length_c   1.000
_cell.angle_alpha   90.00
_cell.angle_beta   90.00
_cell.angle_gamma   90.00
#
_symmetry.space_group_name_H-M   'P 1'
#
loop_
_entity.id
_entity.type
_entity.pdbx_description
1 polymer ?
#
loop_
_entity_poly.entity_id
_entity_poly.type
_entity_poly.pdbx_seq_one_letter_code
_entity_poly.pdbx_strand_id
1 'polypeptide(L)'
;MAALDLLGRRWSLRMLWELRDGALGARSLRERCDGMSPSVLYDRLGELTDAGLVVQRDDQCYELSEVGRSLGEALIPLEQWALRWARTIR
;
A
#
# COMPACT_ATOMS: atom_id res chain seq x y z
N MET A 1 -6.38 -12.12 11.93
CA MET A 1 -5.10 -12.43 11.26
C MET A 1 -4.47 -11.08 10.95
N ALA A 2 -3.55 -10.59 11.78
CA ALA A 2 -3.19 -9.17 11.81
C ALA A 2 -2.81 -8.56 10.44
N ALA A 3 -2.12 -9.32 9.58
CA ALA A 3 -1.76 -8.87 8.23
C ALA A 3 -2.98 -8.65 7.33
N LEU A 4 -3.89 -9.62 7.23
CA LEU A 4 -5.09 -9.48 6.40
C LEU A 4 -6.04 -8.41 6.95
N ASP A 5 -6.08 -8.23 8.28
CA ASP A 5 -6.87 -7.18 8.93
C ASP A 5 -6.35 -5.77 8.57
N LEU A 6 -5.04 -5.61 8.37
CA LEU A 6 -4.42 -4.36 7.90
C LEU A 6 -4.61 -4.16 6.39
N LEU A 7 -4.38 -5.20 5.60
CA LEU A 7 -4.45 -5.15 4.13
C LEU A 7 -5.87 -4.99 3.62
N GLY A 8 -6.86 -5.51 4.35
CA GLY A 8 -8.28 -5.34 4.04
C GLY A 8 -8.81 -3.94 4.34
N ARG A 9 -8.06 -3.09 5.05
CA ARG A 9 -8.50 -1.71 5.32
C ARG A 9 -8.44 -0.87 4.05
N ARG A 10 -9.38 0.06 3.93
CA ARG A 10 -9.49 0.93 2.76
C ARG A 10 -8.17 1.68 2.55
N TRP A 11 -7.69 1.66 1.31
CA TRP A 11 -6.45 2.30 0.84
C TRP A 11 -5.13 1.62 1.20
N SER A 12 -5.07 0.66 2.14
CA SER A 12 -3.80 0.01 2.52
C SER A 12 -3.09 -0.62 1.32
N LEU A 13 -3.77 -1.52 0.60
CA LEU A 13 -3.20 -2.16 -0.59
C LEU A 13 -2.91 -1.16 -1.72
N ARG A 14 -3.75 -0.13 -1.88
CA ARG A 14 -3.54 0.91 -2.89
C ARG A 14 -2.27 1.71 -2.61
N MET A 15 -2.02 2.09 -1.36
CA MET A 15 -0.79 2.80 -0.98
C MET A 15 0.45 1.94 -1.19
N LEU A 16 0.42 0.68 -0.74
CA LEU A 16 1.53 -0.25 -0.96
C LEU A 16 1.83 -0.42 -2.45
N TRP A 17 0.79 -0.48 -3.29
CA TRP A 17 0.94 -0.55 -4.74
C TRP A 17 1.56 0.72 -5.32
N GLU A 18 1.11 1.91 -4.94
CA GLU A 18 1.67 3.16 -5.48
C GLU A 18 3.12 3.39 -5.04
N LEU A 19 3.52 2.89 -3.87
CA LEU A 19 4.89 2.98 -3.34
C LEU A 19 5.85 1.93 -3.91
N ARG A 20 5.35 0.93 -4.64
CA ARG A 20 6.21 -0.15 -5.17
C ARG A 20 7.25 0.35 -6.17
N ASP A 21 6.93 1.41 -6.90
CA ASP A 21 7.72 1.93 -8.02
C ASP A 21 8.70 3.05 -7.55
N GLY A 22 8.63 3.43 -6.27
CA GLY A 22 9.53 4.41 -5.68
C GLY A 22 8.90 5.26 -4.58
N ALA A 23 9.74 6.11 -3.99
CA ALA A 23 9.30 7.01 -2.93
C ALA A 23 8.32 8.07 -3.45
N LEU A 24 7.26 8.35 -2.69
CA LEU A 24 6.26 9.36 -3.02
C LEU A 24 5.98 10.28 -1.83
N GLY A 25 5.81 11.57 -2.11
CA GLY A 25 5.30 12.52 -1.12
C GLY A 25 3.81 12.30 -0.83
N ALA A 26 3.36 12.74 0.36
CA ALA A 26 1.97 12.60 0.80
C ALA A 26 0.96 13.16 -0.21
N ARG A 27 1.26 14.29 -0.86
CA ARG A 27 0.40 14.89 -1.88
C ARG A 27 0.17 13.96 -3.07
N SER A 28 1.25 13.42 -3.64
CA SER A 28 1.18 12.53 -4.80
C SER A 28 0.46 11.23 -4.46
N LEU A 29 0.72 10.65 -3.27
CA LEU A 29 -0.02 9.48 -2.78
C LEU A 29 -1.52 9.74 -2.69
N ARG A 30 -1.92 10.90 -2.16
CA ARG A 30 -3.33 11.29 -2.04
C ARG A 30 -4.02 11.40 -3.39
N GLU A 31 -3.35 12.03 -4.35
CA GLU A 31 -3.85 12.19 -5.72
C GLU A 31 -4.04 10.82 -6.42
N ARG A 32 -3.17 9.85 -6.13
CA ARG A 32 -3.24 8.48 -6.66
C ARG A 32 -4.23 7.56 -5.92
N CYS A 33 -4.70 7.98 -4.75
CA CYS A 33 -5.68 7.28 -3.91
C CYS A 33 -7.03 8.02 -3.90
N ASP A 34 -7.55 8.32 -5.10
CA ASP A 34 -8.88 8.92 -5.35
C ASP A 34 -9.20 10.16 -4.50
N GLY A 35 -8.18 10.97 -4.18
CA GLY A 35 -8.37 12.21 -3.45
C GLY A 35 -8.80 12.04 -1.99
N MET A 36 -8.43 10.93 -1.35
CA MET A 36 -8.70 10.67 0.07
C MET A 36 -8.38 11.87 0.98
N SER A 37 -9.08 11.99 2.12
CA SER A 37 -8.83 13.10 3.04
C SER A 37 -7.41 13.04 3.62
N PRO A 38 -6.79 14.21 3.92
CA PRO A 38 -5.46 14.24 4.54
C PRO A 38 -5.38 13.46 5.85
N SER A 39 -6.41 13.54 6.71
CA SER A 39 -6.45 12.79 7.97
C SER A 39 -6.35 11.28 7.74
N VAL A 40 -7.19 10.73 6.85
CA VAL A 40 -7.19 9.30 6.55
C VAL A 40 -5.87 8.86 5.90
N LEU A 41 -5.23 9.73 5.11
CA LEU A 41 -3.91 9.47 4.55
C LEU A 41 -2.87 9.30 5.66
N TYR A 42 -2.77 10.26 6.58
CA TYR A 42 -1.79 10.20 7.67
C TYR A 42 -2.07 9.06 8.65
N ASP A 43 -3.34 8.81 8.98
CA ASP A 43 -3.71 7.64 9.80
C ASP A 43 -3.24 6.34 9.14
N ARG A 44 -3.44 6.21 7.82
CA ARG A 44 -3.03 5.02 7.06
C ARG A 44 -1.52 4.88 6.97
N LEU A 45 -0.80 5.98 6.73
CA LEU A 45 0.66 6.00 6.70
C LEU A 45 1.23 5.65 8.08
N GLY A 46 0.62 6.14 9.16
CA GLY A 46 0.95 5.76 10.53
C GLY A 46 0.80 4.26 10.74
N GLU A 47 -0.38 3.69 10.43
CA GLU A 47 -0.61 2.25 10.55
C GLU A 47 0.40 1.39 9.75
N LEU A 48 0.73 1.81 8.52
CA LEU A 48 1.70 1.10 7.67
C LEU A 48 3.14 1.26 8.17
N THR A 49 3.46 2.40 8.78
CA THR A 49 4.78 2.65 9.39
C THR A 49 4.93 1.87 10.69
N ASP A 50 3.92 1.85 11.55
CA ASP A 50 3.87 1.06 12.78
C ASP A 50 3.96 -0.44 12.49
N ALA A 51 3.37 -0.89 11.37
CA ALA A 51 3.51 -2.26 10.88
C ALA A 51 4.87 -2.57 10.22
N GLY A 52 5.76 -1.57 10.11
CA GLY A 52 7.06 -1.70 9.49
C GLY A 52 7.05 -1.95 7.98
N LEU A 53 5.93 -1.64 7.29
CA LEU A 53 5.78 -1.84 5.84
C LEU A 53 6.21 -0.61 5.03
N VAL A 54 6.10 0.57 5.63
CA VAL A 54 6.45 1.86 5.02
C VAL A 54 7.44 2.56 5.94
N VAL A 55 8.37 3.32 5.35
CA VAL A 55 9.26 4.23 6.08
C VAL A 55 9.16 5.63 5.48
N GLN A 56 9.32 6.64 6.34
CA GLN A 56 9.44 8.03 5.91
C GLN A 56 10.93 8.39 5.76
N ARG A 57 11.28 8.97 4.62
CA ARG A 57 12.62 9.45 4.29
C ARG A 57 12.82 10.88 4.81
N ASP A 58 14.08 11.33 4.83
CA ASP A 58 14.44 12.69 5.28
C ASP A 58 13.76 13.80 4.46
N ASP A 59 13.54 13.55 3.16
CA ASP A 59 12.85 14.44 2.23
C ASP A 59 11.31 14.44 2.39
N GLN A 60 10.80 13.83 3.47
CA GLN A 60 9.38 13.67 3.78
C GLN A 60 8.59 12.80 2.79
N CYS A 61 9.26 12.12 1.87
CA CYS A 61 8.63 11.10 1.04
C CYS A 61 8.51 9.78 1.81
N TYR A 62 7.54 8.97 1.40
CA TYR A 62 7.31 7.64 1.94
C TYR A 62 7.77 6.62 0.92
N GLU A 63 8.37 5.52 1.38
CA GLU A 63 8.74 4.39 0.55
C GLU A 63 8.43 3.06 1.25
N LEU A 64 8.37 1.97 0.49
CA LEU A 64 8.30 0.65 1.07
C LEU A 64 9.59 0.33 1.85
N SER A 65 9.42 -0.22 3.05
CA SER A 65 10.54 -0.85 3.76
C SER A 65 10.98 -2.13 3.05
N GLU A 66 12.07 -2.76 3.51
CA GLU A 66 12.45 -4.10 3.05
C GLU A 66 11.31 -5.12 3.23
N VAL A 67 10.67 -5.12 4.40
CA VAL A 67 9.50 -5.98 4.68
C VAL A 67 8.34 -5.63 3.75
N GLY A 68 8.06 -4.35 3.52
CA GLY A 68 7.02 -3.90 2.60
C GLY A 68 7.25 -4.35 1.15
N ARG A 69 8.50 -4.33 0.68
CA ARG A 69 8.87 -4.87 -0.64
C ARG A 69 8.66 -6.37 -0.71
N SER A 70 9.09 -7.11 0.32
CA SER A 70 8.89 -8.57 0.40
C SER A 70 7.41 -8.97 0.41
N LEU A 71 6.55 -8.15 1.02
CA LEU A 71 5.10 -8.34 0.98
C LEU A 71 4.57 -8.17 -0.46
N GLY A 72 5.08 -7.21 -1.21
CA GLY A 72 4.74 -7.03 -2.63
C GLY A 72 5.02 -8.29 -3.44
N GLU A 73 6.18 -8.91 -3.25
CA GLU A 73 6.53 -10.19 -3.89
C GLU A 73 5.59 -11.32 -3.48
N ALA A 74 5.24 -11.40 -2.18
CA ALA A 74 4.31 -12.39 -1.66
C ALA A 74 2.87 -12.24 -2.20
N LEU A 75 2.49 -11.04 -2.68
CA LEU A 75 1.18 -10.77 -3.28
C LEU A 75 1.10 -11.11 -4.77
N ILE A 76 2.22 -11.32 -5.47
CA ILE A 76 2.22 -11.66 -6.91
C ILE A 76 1.37 -12.91 -7.23
N PRO A 77 1.48 -14.03 -6.49
CA PRO A 77 0.64 -15.21 -6.75
C PRO A 77 -0.86 -14.92 -6.56
N LEU A 78 -1.21 -14.04 -5.62
CA LEU A 78 -2.59 -13.62 -5.37
C LEU A 78 -3.11 -12.77 -6.53
N GLU A 79 -2.31 -11.83 -7.05
CA GLU A 79 -2.65 -11.05 -8.24
C GLU A 79 -2.90 -11.96 -9.46
N GLN A 80 -2.01 -12.92 -9.70
CA GLN A 80 -2.17 -13.88 -10.80
C GLN A 80 -3.46 -14.71 -10.65
N TRP A 81 -3.78 -15.14 -9.42
CA TRP A 81 -5.04 -15.82 -9.15
C TRP A 81 -6.24 -14.91 -9.42
N ALA A 82 -6.21 -13.65 -8.96
CA ALA A 82 -7.29 -12.69 -9.14
C ALA A 82 -7.56 -12.44 -10.63
N LEU A 83 -6.52 -12.32 -11.45
CA LEU A 83 -6.64 -12.21 -12.91
C LEU A 83 -7.28 -13.44 -13.55
N ARG A 84 -6.93 -14.65 -13.10
CA ARG A 84 -7.57 -15.89 -13.57
C ARG A 84 -9.05 -15.94 -13.16
N TRP A 85 -9.34 -15.63 -11.90
CA TRP A 85 -10.69 -15.62 -11.36
C TRP A 85 -11.59 -14.58 -12.05
N ALA A 86 -11.08 -13.38 -12.30
CA ALA A 86 -11.79 -12.32 -13.01
C ALA A 86 -12.25 -12.75 -14.43
N ARG A 87 -11.55 -13.70 -15.06
CA ARG A 87 -11.94 -14.29 -16.35
C ARG A 87 -13.05 -15.35 -16.22
N THR A 88 -13.27 -15.92 -15.04
CA THR A 88 -14.33 -16.92 -14.80
C THR A 88 -15.69 -16.31 -14.47
N ILE A 89 -15.70 -15.06 -14.02
CA ILE A 89 -16.91 -14.31 -13.65
C ILE A 89 -17.36 -13.33 -14.74
N ARG A 90 -16.71 -13.36 -15.91
CA ARG A 90 -16.99 -12.51 -17.05
C ARG A 90 -17.71 -13.28 -18.15
#